data_AF-A0A1E4PNV2-F1
#
_entry.id   AF-A0A1E4PNV2-F1
#
_cell.length_a   1.000
_cell.length_b   1.000
_cell.length_c   1.000
_cell.angle_alpha   90.00
_cell.angle_beta   90.00
_cell.angle_gamma   90.00
#
_symmetry.space_group_name_H-M   'P 1'
#
loop_
_entity.id
_entity.type
_entity.pdbx_description
1 polymer ?
#
loop_
_entity_poly.entity_id
_entity_poly.type
_entity_poly.pdbx_seq_one_letter_code
_entity_poly.pdbx_strand_id
1 'polypeptide(L)'
;MMGGFGRLDLHGLDLSADQRSKLAEIHADVERKQWDLMRSMHELGWRSGGKGGDTLDEAQARKTYDAMAALRKQMFDNALDARQRIDAILTPQQRQQVRRAWGGQ
;
A
#
# COMPACT_ATOMS: atom_id res chain seq x y z
N MET A 1 -8.34 -8.75 -3.79
CA MET A 1 -7.19 -8.04 -4.39
C MET A 1 -6.60 -7.11 -3.33
N MET A 2 -5.64 -7.59 -2.54
CA MET A 2 -4.94 -6.82 -1.48
C MET A 2 -3.44 -7.20 -1.41
N GLY A 3 -2.89 -7.71 -2.52
CA GLY A 3 -1.55 -8.29 -2.57
C GLY A 3 -0.51 -7.50 -3.35
N GLY A 4 -0.85 -6.29 -3.84
CA GLY A 4 -0.05 -5.60 -4.86
C GLY A 4 0.81 -4.42 -4.39
N PHE A 5 0.58 -3.87 -3.20
CA PHE A 5 1.23 -2.63 -2.75
C PHE A 5 2.02 -2.88 -1.47
N GLY A 6 3.22 -3.44 -1.61
CA GLY A 6 4.16 -3.60 -0.49
C GLY A 6 4.86 -4.96 -0.41
N ARG A 7 4.41 -5.96 -1.18
CA ARG A 7 5.19 -7.20 -1.35
C ARG A 7 6.31 -6.93 -2.34
N LEU A 8 7.36 -6.32 -1.84
CA LEU A 8 8.64 -6.43 -2.50
C LEU A 8 9.06 -7.89 -2.44
N ASP A 9 9.31 -8.50 -3.60
CA ASP A 9 9.86 -9.84 -3.62
C ASP A 9 11.33 -9.78 -3.19
N LEU A 10 11.52 -9.87 -1.87
CA LEU A 10 12.84 -9.98 -1.22
C LEU A 10 13.24 -11.46 -1.07
N HIS A 11 12.44 -12.41 -1.58
CA HIS A 11 12.77 -13.82 -1.50
C HIS A 11 14.06 -14.08 -2.29
N GLY A 12 15.03 -14.73 -1.65
CA GLY A 12 16.33 -15.03 -2.25
C GLY A 12 17.41 -13.96 -2.03
N LEU A 13 17.13 -12.88 -1.31
CA LEU A 13 18.20 -12.00 -0.79
C LEU A 13 18.85 -12.65 0.44
N ASP A 14 20.19 -12.65 0.47
CA ASP A 14 20.94 -12.96 1.69
C ASP A 14 20.91 -11.75 2.64
N LEU A 15 19.84 -11.67 3.45
CA LEU A 15 19.60 -10.59 4.40
C LEU A 15 20.24 -10.92 5.75
N SER A 16 20.97 -9.95 6.32
CA SER A 16 21.49 -10.04 7.69
C SER A 16 20.37 -10.03 8.73
N ALA A 17 20.67 -10.46 9.97
CA ALA A 17 19.70 -10.43 11.06
C ALA A 17 19.15 -9.02 11.34
N ASP A 18 20.02 -8.01 11.31
CA ASP A 18 19.63 -6.60 11.47
C ASP A 18 18.72 -6.12 10.33
N GLN A 19 19.05 -6.48 9.07
CA GLN A 19 18.20 -6.14 7.92
C GLN A 19 16.82 -6.77 8.03
N ARG A 20 16.73 -8.04 8.46
CA ARG A 20 15.46 -8.74 8.68
C ARG A 20 14.61 -8.08 9.76
N SER A 21 15.22 -7.65 10.86
CA SER A 21 14.52 -6.94 11.94
C SER A 21 13.93 -5.62 11.42
N LYS A 22 14.73 -4.80 10.72
CA LYS A 22 14.28 -3.52 10.16
C LYS A 22 13.18 -3.71 9.10
N LEU A 23 13.27 -4.76 8.29
CA LEU A 23 12.21 -5.12 7.34
C LEU A 23 10.91 -5.47 8.04
N ALA A 24 10.96 -6.27 9.11
CA ALA A 24 9.78 -6.63 9.88
C ALA A 24 9.09 -5.40 10.49
N GLU A 25 9.87 -4.43 11.00
CA GLU A 25 9.34 -3.17 11.51
C GLU A 25 8.68 -2.32 10.42
N ILE A 26 9.30 -2.21 9.23
CA ILE A 26 8.71 -1.50 8.10
C ILE A 26 7.40 -2.17 7.69
N HIS A 27 7.38 -3.51 7.58
CA HIS A 27 6.18 -4.26 7.21
C HIS A 27 5.05 -4.05 8.22
N ALA A 28 5.34 -4.17 9.52
CA ALA A 28 4.34 -3.96 10.57
C ALA A 28 3.75 -2.53 10.55
N ASP A 29 4.59 -1.52 10.32
CA ASP A 29 4.14 -0.13 10.20
C ASP A 29 3.23 0.08 8.97
N VAL A 30 3.62 -0.46 7.82
CA VAL A 30 2.82 -0.40 6.59
C VAL A 30 1.51 -1.13 6.78
N GLU A 31 1.53 -2.36 7.30
CA GLU A 31 0.32 -3.15 7.54
C GLU A 31 -0.67 -2.36 8.41
N ARG A 32 -0.22 -1.82 9.55
CA ARG A 32 -1.07 -0.99 10.42
C ARG A 32 -1.71 0.19 9.66
N LYS A 33 -0.90 0.97 8.93
CA LYS A 33 -1.40 2.10 8.14
C LYS A 33 -2.40 1.67 7.06
N GLN A 34 -2.12 0.57 6.36
CA GLN A 34 -3.00 0.04 5.32
C GLN A 34 -4.32 -0.47 5.92
N TRP A 35 -4.29 -1.12 7.09
CA TRP A 35 -5.49 -1.55 7.80
C TRP A 35 -6.42 -0.38 8.15
N ASP A 36 -5.87 0.72 8.67
CA ASP A 36 -6.64 1.93 8.99
C ASP A 36 -7.27 2.58 7.74
N LEU A 37 -6.53 2.62 6.63
CA LEU A 37 -7.03 3.12 5.35
C LEU A 37 -8.14 2.23 4.80
N MET A 38 -7.97 0.91 4.88
CA MET A 38 -8.97 -0.05 4.43
C MET A 38 -10.26 0.00 5.24
N ARG A 39 -10.14 0.19 6.56
CA ARG A 39 -11.30 0.47 7.42
C ARG A 39 -12.02 1.73 6.94
N SER A 40 -11.28 2.80 6.68
CA SER A 40 -11.85 4.07 6.18
C SER A 40 -12.55 3.90 4.83
N MET A 41 -11.96 3.14 3.90
CA MET A 41 -12.58 2.81 2.62
C MET A 41 -13.86 1.99 2.80
N HIS A 42 -13.86 1.01 3.69
CA HIS A 42 -15.04 0.19 3.97
C HIS A 42 -16.18 1.03 4.57
N GLU A 43 -15.86 1.89 5.54
CA GLU A 43 -16.83 2.84 6.12
C GLU A 43 -17.41 3.80 5.07
N LEU A 44 -16.56 4.31 4.17
CA LEU A 44 -17.00 5.16 3.06
C LEU A 44 -17.89 4.40 2.07
N GLY A 45 -17.53 3.16 1.73
CA GLY A 45 -18.33 2.26 0.89
C GLY A 45 -19.72 2.01 1.48
N TRP A 46 -19.80 1.68 2.77
CA TRP A 46 -21.07 1.49 3.49
C TRP A 46 -21.95 2.75 3.47
N ARG A 47 -21.35 3.92 3.73
CA ARG A 47 -22.07 5.21 3.70
C ARG A 47 -22.56 5.57 2.30
N SER A 48 -21.83 5.19 1.26
CA SER A 48 -22.21 5.41 -0.14
C SER A 48 -23.25 4.40 -0.68
N GLY A 49 -23.32 3.19 -0.11
CA GLY A 49 -24.29 2.16 -0.48
C GLY A 49 -25.70 2.40 0.10
N GLY A 50 -25.86 3.41 0.94
CA GLY A 50 -27.13 3.76 1.57
C GLY A 50 -27.95 4.75 0.74
N LYS A 51 -28.91 4.19 -0.01
CA LYS A 51 -30.14 4.77 -0.61
C LYS A 51 -30.21 4.56 -2.12
N GLY A 52 -30.66 3.36 -2.50
CA GLY A 52 -31.42 3.17 -3.73
C GLY A 52 -32.77 3.89 -3.62
N GLY A 53 -32.73 5.22 -3.67
CA GLY A 53 -33.88 6.02 -4.10
C GLY A 53 -33.82 6.14 -5.62
N ASP A 54 -34.97 6.32 -6.27
CA ASP A 54 -35.15 6.32 -7.74
C ASP A 54 -34.26 7.33 -8.52
N THR A 55 -33.44 8.15 -7.86
CA THR A 55 -32.60 9.18 -8.48
C THR A 55 -31.17 9.19 -7.89
N LEU A 56 -30.17 9.18 -8.76
CA LEU A 56 -28.75 9.32 -8.41
C LEU A 56 -28.45 10.74 -7.89
N ASP A 57 -27.92 10.86 -6.68
CA ASP A 57 -27.32 12.12 -6.19
C ASP A 57 -25.90 12.26 -6.74
N GLU A 58 -25.76 13.01 -7.84
CA GLU A 58 -24.47 13.21 -8.52
C GLU A 58 -23.42 13.90 -7.63
N ALA A 59 -23.82 14.83 -6.77
CA ALA A 59 -22.90 15.56 -5.91
C ALA A 59 -22.31 14.63 -4.84
N GLN A 60 -23.16 13.80 -4.23
CA GLN A 60 -22.72 12.80 -3.27
C GLN A 60 -21.89 11.69 -3.94
N ALA A 61 -22.21 11.31 -5.17
CA ALA A 61 -21.43 10.35 -5.94
C ALA A 61 -19.99 10.87 -6.21
N ARG A 62 -19.86 12.11 -6.70
CA ARG A 62 -18.55 12.75 -6.94
C ARG A 62 -17.75 12.89 -5.65
N LYS A 63 -18.38 13.34 -4.57
CA LYS A 63 -17.72 13.46 -3.26
C LYS A 63 -17.19 12.12 -2.74
N THR A 64 -17.96 11.05 -2.90
CA THR A 64 -17.56 9.69 -2.51
C THR A 64 -16.37 9.22 -3.35
N TYR A 65 -16.41 9.47 -4.66
CA TYR A 65 -15.31 9.16 -5.56
C TYR A 65 -14.01 9.87 -5.16
N ASP A 66 -14.07 11.18 -4.91
CA ASP A 66 -12.90 11.97 -4.52
C ASP A 66 -12.29 11.48 -3.20
N ALA A 67 -13.14 11.15 -2.22
CA ALA A 67 -12.69 10.59 -0.95
C ALA A 67 -12.03 9.20 -1.13
N MET A 68 -12.58 8.34 -1.98
CA MET A 68 -11.95 7.05 -2.33
C MET A 68 -10.61 7.25 -3.04
N ALA A 69 -10.51 8.21 -3.97
CA ALA A 69 -9.28 8.53 -4.68
C ALA A 69 -8.18 9.02 -3.72
N ALA A 70 -8.54 9.88 -2.76
CA ALA A 70 -7.63 10.35 -1.73
C ALA A 70 -7.09 9.22 -0.85
N LEU A 71 -7.95 8.29 -0.40
CA LEU A 71 -7.53 7.12 0.38
C LEU A 71 -6.58 6.22 -0.42
N ARG A 72 -6.89 5.94 -1.68
CA ARG A 72 -5.99 5.16 -2.57
C ARG A 72 -4.65 5.85 -2.78
N LYS A 73 -4.63 7.17 -2.91
CA LYS A 73 -3.39 7.94 -3.00
C LYS A 73 -2.54 7.77 -1.73
N GLN A 74 -3.15 7.84 -0.55
CA GLN A 74 -2.44 7.62 0.72
C GLN A 74 -1.85 6.20 0.80
N MET A 75 -2.57 5.18 0.32
CA MET A 75 -2.03 3.81 0.25
C MET A 75 -0.80 3.73 -0.67
N PHE A 76 -0.83 4.42 -1.81
CA PHE A 76 0.31 4.51 -2.73
C PHE A 76 1.51 5.23 -2.10
N ASP A 77 1.29 6.38 -1.48
CA ASP A 77 2.34 7.16 -0.83
C ASP A 77 3.01 6.34 0.30
N ASN A 78 2.21 5.59 1.08
CA ASN A 78 2.74 4.67 2.11
C ASN A 78 3.61 3.56 1.52
N ALA A 79 3.23 3.00 0.36
CA ALA A 79 4.03 1.98 -0.31
C ALA A 79 5.35 2.56 -0.86
N LEU A 80 5.31 3.81 -1.36
CA LEU A 80 6.50 4.51 -1.84
C LEU A 80 7.47 4.83 -0.69
N ASP A 81 6.98 5.31 0.45
CA ASP A 81 7.79 5.52 1.67
C ASP A 81 8.46 4.21 2.12
N ALA A 82 7.68 3.13 2.21
CA ALA A 82 8.20 1.82 2.58
C ALA A 82 9.29 1.36 1.62
N ARG A 83 9.11 1.57 0.30
CA ARG A 83 10.11 1.22 -0.70
C ARG A 83 11.42 1.96 -0.48
N GLN A 84 11.36 3.26 -0.22
CA GLN A 84 12.53 4.09 0.04
C GLN A 84 13.27 3.63 1.30
N ARG A 85 12.53 3.32 2.37
CA ARG A 85 13.08 2.80 3.63
C ARG A 85 13.75 1.42 3.44
N ILE A 86 13.15 0.55 2.64
CA ILE A 86 13.74 -0.75 2.28
C ILE A 86 15.03 -0.55 1.47
N ASP A 87 15.02 0.32 0.46
CA ASP A 87 16.22 0.57 -0.34
C ASP A 87 17.38 1.13 0.48
N ALA A 88 17.09 1.90 1.54
CA ALA A 88 18.10 2.45 2.44
C ALA A 88 18.81 1.39 3.30
N ILE A 89 18.15 0.27 3.63
CA ILE A 89 18.74 -0.79 4.46
C ILE A 89 19.43 -1.89 3.64
N LEU A 90 19.16 -1.97 2.34
CA LEU A 90 19.78 -2.94 1.44
C LEU A 90 21.16 -2.47 0.97
N THR A 91 22.06 -3.41 0.72
CA THR A 91 23.33 -3.13 0.05
C THR A 91 23.11 -2.79 -1.43
N PRO A 92 24.08 -2.13 -2.11
CA PRO A 92 23.99 -1.88 -3.54
C PRO A 92 23.71 -3.14 -4.37
N GLN A 93 24.33 -4.27 -4.00
CA GLN A 93 24.18 -5.57 -4.65
C GLN A 93 22.78 -6.14 -4.45
N GLN A 94 22.26 -6.13 -3.21
CA GLN A 94 20.90 -6.55 -2.91
C GLN A 94 19.86 -5.68 -3.65
N ARG A 95 20.05 -4.36 -3.70
CA ARG A 95 19.18 -3.46 -4.50
C ARG A 95 19.17 -3.81 -5.98
N GLN A 96 20.32 -4.16 -6.56
CA GLN A 96 20.37 -4.61 -7.95
C GLN A 96 19.60 -5.91 -8.17
N GLN A 97 19.71 -6.88 -7.26
CA GLN A 97 18.98 -8.14 -7.35
C GLN A 97 17.47 -7.90 -7.32
N VAL A 98 17.00 -7.04 -6.42
CA VAL A 98 15.60 -6.63 -6.37
C VAL A 98 15.15 -5.96 -7.68
N ARG A 99 15.94 -5.04 -8.22
CA ARG A 99 15.61 -4.37 -9.50
C ARG A 99 15.52 -5.34 -10.67
N ARG A 100 16.39 -6.37 -10.71
CA ARG A 100 16.34 -7.42 -11.75
C ARG A 100 15.11 -8.31 -11.60
N ALA A 101 14.73 -8.66 -10.37
CA ALA A 101 13.51 -9.43 -10.11
C ALA A 101 12.24 -8.66 -10.52
N TRP A 102 12.25 -7.33 -10.38
CA TRP A 102 11.14 -6.46 -10.78
C TRP A 102 11.11 -6.09 -12.27
N GLY A 103 12.27 -5.93 -12.90
CA GLY A 103 12.41 -5.58 -14.32
C GLY A 103 12.52 -6.78 -15.26
N GLY A 104 12.34 -8.00 -14.74
CA GLY A 104 12.40 -9.26 -15.49
C GLY A 104 11.05 -9.60 -16.11
N GLN A 105 10.62 -8.82 -17.11
CA GLN A 105 9.70 -9.26 -18.16
C GLN A 105 10.03 -8.54 -19.47
#